data_AF-A0ABD1E856-F1
#
_entry.id   AF-A0ABD1E856-F1
#
_cell.length_a   1.000
_cell.length_b   1.000
_cell.length_c   1.000
_cell.angle_alpha   90.00
_cell.angle_beta   90.00
_cell.angle_gamma   90.00
#
_symmetry.space_group_name_H-M   'P 1'
#
loop_
_entity.id
_entity.type
_entity.pdbx_description
1 polymer ?
#
loop_
_entity_poly.entity_id
_entity_poly.type
_entity_poly.pdbx_seq_one_letter_code
_entity_poly.pdbx_strand_id
1 'polypeptide(L)'
;MAMPKELFLISFMVLLCESAKVKKFPTYIQKCHQNDVDFENCLLKAIQNVKPHLINGIPEFRLPKMNPLILPEVGIDAGAGFIAKFENVEIYDADKFIIQKFNVKLNENKIKFDLSFPHIRIKARYFIFGKVMFFNLDGSGPADGNISDCRVIATMNGQRYYQQDKQYLKLTEIVIDDIDFGKPNFKFADLFRNNPELTDQTNKILNENMPELLEELRPTLEQTIGNTVLEFISRVFTRFSLEELFPK
;
A
#
# COMPACT_ATOMS: atom_id res chain seq x y z
N MET A 1 58.16 14.92 18.72
CA MET A 1 58.09 13.69 17.90
C MET A 1 56.97 13.91 16.90
N ALA A 2 57.29 14.31 15.66
CA ALA A 2 56.30 14.66 14.65
C ALA A 2 55.81 13.38 13.96
N MET A 3 54.52 13.10 14.05
CA MET A 3 53.88 11.95 13.42
C MET A 3 53.83 12.20 11.88
N PRO A 4 54.13 11.22 11.02
CA PRO A 4 54.22 11.46 9.57
C PRO A 4 52.84 11.76 8.98
N LYS A 5 52.73 12.86 8.20
CA LYS A 5 51.49 13.27 7.51
C LYS A 5 50.92 12.20 6.57
N GLU A 6 51.75 11.25 6.14
CA GLU A 6 51.36 10.15 5.25
C GLU A 6 50.45 9.13 5.94
N LEU A 7 50.57 8.91 7.27
CA LEU A 7 49.67 8.01 8.00
C LEU A 7 48.22 8.54 8.07
N PHE A 8 48.05 9.87 8.08
CA PHE A 8 46.73 10.50 8.15
C PHE A 8 45.97 10.40 6.81
N LEU A 9 46.68 10.49 5.68
CA LEU A 9 46.11 10.35 4.35
C LEU A 9 45.61 8.91 4.08
N ILE A 10 46.36 7.91 4.54
CA ILE A 10 45.98 6.50 4.41
C ILE A 10 44.76 6.20 5.31
N SER A 11 44.72 6.74 6.53
CA SER A 11 43.56 6.60 7.43
C SER A 11 42.29 7.24 6.86
N PHE A 12 42.40 8.36 6.13
CA PHE A 12 41.23 9.03 5.53
C PHE A 12 40.73 8.32 4.26
N MET A 13 41.62 7.68 3.49
CA MET A 13 41.25 6.88 2.32
C MET A 13 40.56 5.56 2.71
N VAL A 14 40.93 4.97 3.85
CA VAL A 14 40.28 3.75 4.39
C VAL A 14 38.88 4.05 4.95
N LEU A 15 38.63 5.26 5.49
CA LEU A 15 37.30 5.67 5.94
C LEU A 15 36.34 6.08 4.81
N LEU A 16 36.84 6.51 3.65
CA LEU A 16 36.01 6.74 2.45
C LEU A 16 35.59 5.43 1.75
N CYS A 17 36.08 4.29 2.22
CA CYS A 17 35.57 2.97 1.86
C CYS A 17 34.44 2.52 2.82
N GLU A 18 33.64 3.47 3.34
CA GLU A 18 32.28 3.16 3.77
C GLU A 18 31.57 2.54 2.57
N SER A 19 31.58 1.21 2.60
CA SER A 19 30.91 0.30 1.69
C SER A 19 29.69 0.96 1.08
N ALA A 20 29.76 1.27 -0.23
CA ALA A 20 28.55 1.37 -1.02
C ALA A 20 27.81 0.05 -0.76
N LYS A 21 26.79 0.06 0.10
CA LYS A 21 25.96 -1.12 0.37
C LYS A 21 25.40 -1.53 -0.97
N VAL A 22 26.06 -2.50 -1.60
CA VAL A 22 25.61 -3.11 -2.85
C VAL A 22 24.17 -3.50 -2.61
N LYS A 23 23.26 -2.95 -3.43
CA LYS A 23 21.85 -3.28 -3.37
C LYS A 23 21.73 -4.76 -3.75
N LYS A 24 21.76 -5.65 -2.76
CA LYS A 24 21.64 -7.09 -3.02
C LYS A 24 20.16 -7.42 -3.09
N PHE A 25 19.76 -7.96 -4.23
CA PHE A 25 18.45 -8.58 -4.37
C PHE A 25 18.33 -9.70 -3.34
N PRO A 26 17.25 -9.80 -2.57
CA PRO A 26 17.17 -10.79 -1.49
C PRO A 26 17.23 -12.21 -2.04
N THR A 27 18.12 -13.04 -1.50
CA THR A 27 18.40 -14.39 -2.04
C THR A 27 17.27 -15.38 -1.82
N TYR A 28 16.37 -15.11 -0.87
CA TYR A 28 15.18 -15.92 -0.61
C TYR A 28 14.05 -15.67 -1.62
N ILE A 29 14.20 -14.66 -2.49
CA ILE A 29 13.23 -14.35 -3.53
C ILE A 29 13.70 -14.98 -4.83
N GLN A 30 12.89 -15.88 -5.34
CA GLN A 30 13.13 -16.49 -6.65
C GLN A 30 13.10 -15.42 -7.74
N LYS A 31 14.10 -15.45 -8.63
CA LYS A 31 14.10 -14.65 -9.86
C LYS A 31 13.36 -15.39 -10.96
N CYS A 32 12.68 -14.66 -11.83
CA CYS A 32 11.93 -15.18 -12.96
C CYS A 32 12.48 -14.60 -14.25
N HIS A 33 12.86 -15.47 -15.19
CA HIS A 33 13.48 -15.03 -16.44
C HIS A 33 12.39 -14.66 -17.45
N GLN A 34 12.54 -13.51 -18.10
CA GLN A 34 11.55 -12.98 -19.05
C GLN A 34 11.26 -13.94 -20.21
N ASN A 35 12.23 -14.79 -20.56
CA ASN A 35 12.14 -15.75 -21.65
C ASN A 35 11.57 -17.12 -21.21
N ASP A 36 11.24 -17.29 -19.92
CA ASP A 36 10.60 -18.51 -19.45
C ASP A 36 9.19 -18.62 -20.04
N VAL A 37 8.87 -19.79 -20.59
CA VAL A 37 7.51 -20.10 -21.12
C VAL A 37 6.44 -19.90 -20.03
N ASP A 38 6.82 -20.03 -18.76
CA ASP A 38 5.94 -19.94 -17.59
C ASP A 38 6.26 -18.73 -16.68
N PHE A 39 6.72 -17.62 -17.27
CA PHE A 39 7.16 -16.41 -16.56
C PHE A 39 6.12 -15.89 -15.54
N GLU A 40 4.84 -15.83 -15.91
CA GLU A 40 3.78 -15.35 -15.02
C GLU A 40 3.60 -16.22 -13.78
N ASN A 41 3.59 -17.56 -13.94
CA ASN A 41 3.48 -18.47 -12.80
C ASN A 41 4.75 -18.48 -11.95
N CYS A 42 5.93 -18.30 -12.54
CA CYS A 42 7.15 -18.08 -11.77
C CYS A 42 7.00 -16.85 -10.87
N LEU A 43 6.54 -15.72 -11.42
CA LEU A 43 6.35 -14.50 -10.66
C LEU A 43 5.27 -14.67 -9.58
N LEU A 44 4.18 -15.36 -9.88
CA LEU A 44 3.15 -15.68 -8.89
C LEU A 44 3.75 -16.47 -7.71
N LYS A 45 4.57 -17.50 -7.98
CA LYS A 45 5.29 -18.25 -6.94
C LYS A 45 6.27 -17.37 -6.17
N ALA A 46 7.00 -16.48 -6.85
CA ALA A 46 7.90 -15.54 -6.19
C ALA A 46 7.14 -14.61 -5.23
N ILE A 47 5.98 -14.07 -5.64
CA ILE A 47 5.13 -13.25 -4.78
C ILE A 47 4.60 -14.08 -3.60
N GLN A 48 4.18 -15.32 -3.82
CA GLN A 48 3.73 -16.22 -2.75
C GLN A 48 4.84 -16.52 -1.74
N ASN A 49 6.09 -16.68 -2.18
CA ASN A 49 7.25 -16.86 -1.29
C ASN A 49 7.58 -15.58 -0.52
N VAL A 50 7.31 -14.42 -1.11
CA VAL A 50 7.52 -13.12 -0.47
C VAL A 50 6.43 -12.78 0.55
N LYS A 51 5.19 -13.22 0.31
CA LYS A 51 4.01 -12.87 1.10
C LYS A 51 4.19 -13.08 2.62
N PRO A 52 4.74 -14.21 3.13
CA PRO A 52 4.98 -14.40 4.56
C PRO A 52 5.91 -13.36 5.21
N HIS A 53 6.76 -12.69 4.42
CA HIS A 53 7.68 -11.66 4.93
C HIS A 53 7.01 -10.29 5.04
N LEU A 54 5.89 -10.05 4.35
CA LEU A 54 5.18 -8.76 4.36
C LEU A 54 4.63 -8.40 5.75
N ILE A 55 4.37 -9.39 6.61
CA ILE A 55 3.98 -9.16 8.00
C ILE A 55 4.99 -8.27 8.74
N ASN A 56 6.29 -8.49 8.51
CA ASN A 56 7.39 -7.74 9.13
C ASN A 56 7.97 -6.64 8.22
N GLY A 57 7.48 -6.54 6.98
CA GLY A 57 8.04 -5.69 5.95
C GLY A 57 9.30 -6.28 5.33
N ILE A 58 9.76 -5.64 4.24
CA ILE A 58 10.92 -6.09 3.48
C ILE A 58 11.87 -4.90 3.30
N PRO A 59 12.84 -4.71 4.22
CA PRO A 59 13.74 -3.57 4.23
C PRO A 59 14.53 -3.39 2.92
N GLU A 60 14.91 -4.48 2.27
CA GLU A 60 15.64 -4.50 1.00
C GLU A 60 14.86 -3.82 -0.13
N PHE A 61 13.53 -3.93 -0.11
CA PHE A 61 12.60 -3.25 -1.01
C PHE A 61 12.00 -1.97 -0.43
N ARG A 62 12.32 -1.61 0.82
CA ARG A 62 11.69 -0.51 1.57
C ARG A 62 10.17 -0.64 1.68
N LEU A 63 9.70 -1.89 1.72
CA LEU A 63 8.29 -2.18 1.98
C LEU A 63 8.06 -2.17 3.50
N PRO A 64 7.06 -1.43 3.98
CA PRO A 64 6.71 -1.41 5.40
C PRO A 64 6.08 -2.75 5.82
N LYS A 65 5.83 -2.89 7.12
CA LYS A 65 4.96 -3.94 7.66
C LYS A 65 3.57 -3.82 7.06
N MET A 66 2.94 -4.96 6.80
CA MET A 66 1.55 -5.04 6.35
C MET A 66 0.59 -5.53 7.46
N ASN A 67 1.11 -5.78 8.68
CA ASN A 67 0.29 -6.16 9.82
C ASN A 67 0.94 -5.74 11.17
N PRO A 68 0.58 -4.57 11.73
CA PRO A 68 -0.20 -3.52 11.08
C PRO A 68 0.63 -2.75 10.05
N LEU A 69 -0.01 -2.35 8.95
CA LEU A 69 0.43 -1.25 8.10
C LEU A 69 0.04 0.07 8.77
N ILE A 70 1.02 0.97 8.94
CA ILE A 70 0.81 2.27 9.58
C ILE A 70 0.85 3.37 8.52
N LEU A 71 -0.23 4.15 8.41
CA LEU A 71 -0.30 5.35 7.59
C LEU A 71 -0.46 6.57 8.51
N PRO A 72 0.40 7.61 8.38
CA PRO A 72 0.28 8.80 9.21
C PRO A 72 -1.08 9.48 9.08
N GLU A 73 -1.58 9.56 7.84
CA GLU A 73 -2.80 10.27 7.51
C GLU A 73 -3.42 9.71 6.22
N VAL A 74 -4.74 9.63 6.19
CA VAL A 74 -5.55 9.35 5.00
C VAL A 74 -6.71 10.34 4.97
N GLY A 75 -6.89 11.02 3.85
CA GLY A 75 -7.99 11.95 3.62
C GLY A 75 -8.98 11.42 2.59
N ILE A 76 -10.27 11.68 2.81
CA ILE A 76 -11.35 11.44 1.86
C ILE A 76 -12.08 12.77 1.70
N ASP A 77 -12.00 13.34 0.49
CA ASP A 77 -12.80 14.49 0.07
C ASP A 77 -13.75 14.02 -1.02
N ALA A 78 -15.05 13.97 -0.69
CA ALA A 78 -16.08 13.52 -1.63
C ALA A 78 -16.66 14.69 -2.45
N GLY A 79 -16.15 15.92 -2.25
CA GLY A 79 -16.80 17.13 -2.73
C GLY A 79 -18.14 17.38 -2.00
N ALA A 80 -18.90 18.36 -2.48
CA ALA A 80 -20.23 18.72 -1.95
C ALA A 80 -20.29 19.01 -0.43
N GLY A 81 -19.14 19.30 0.19
CA GLY A 81 -19.03 19.66 1.59
C GLY A 81 -18.75 18.51 2.55
N PHE A 82 -18.46 17.28 2.08
CA PHE A 82 -18.03 16.15 2.93
C PHE A 82 -16.52 15.95 2.92
N ILE A 83 -15.92 16.02 4.11
CA ILE A 83 -14.49 15.80 4.34
C ILE A 83 -14.34 14.83 5.50
N ALA A 84 -13.58 13.76 5.29
CA ALA A 84 -13.12 12.86 6.33
C ALA A 84 -11.59 12.79 6.35
N LYS A 85 -11.04 12.80 7.55
CA LYS A 85 -9.61 12.70 7.83
C LYS A 85 -9.37 11.61 8.85
N PHE A 86 -8.41 10.74 8.58
CA PHE A 86 -8.01 9.65 9.46
C PHE A 86 -6.52 9.78 9.75
N GLU A 87 -6.17 9.89 11.03
CA GLU A 87 -4.80 10.01 11.51
C GLU A 87 -4.37 8.76 12.27
N ASN A 88 -3.08 8.44 12.20
CA ASN A 88 -2.49 7.25 12.82
C ASN A 88 -3.26 5.97 12.44
N VAL A 89 -3.45 5.78 11.14
CA VAL A 89 -4.21 4.65 10.63
C VAL A 89 -3.39 3.37 10.79
N GLU A 90 -3.97 2.38 11.45
CA GLU A 90 -3.42 1.04 11.61
C GLU A 90 -4.29 0.05 10.83
N ILE A 91 -3.73 -0.57 9.80
CA ILE A 91 -4.41 -1.55 8.95
C ILE A 91 -3.83 -2.93 9.27
N TYR A 92 -4.64 -3.80 9.85
CA TYR A 92 -4.29 -5.17 10.18
C TYR A 92 -4.74 -6.12 9.08
N ASP A 93 -4.06 -7.26 8.98
CA ASP A 93 -4.36 -8.37 8.05
C ASP A 93 -4.22 -8.05 6.56
N ALA A 94 -3.63 -6.91 6.19
CA ALA A 94 -3.36 -6.57 4.79
C ALA A 94 -2.36 -7.56 4.13
N ASP A 95 -1.53 -8.25 4.92
CA ASP A 95 -0.62 -9.32 4.46
C ASP A 95 -1.35 -10.61 4.06
N LYS A 96 -2.61 -10.79 4.45
CA LYS A 96 -3.37 -12.05 4.25
C LYS A 96 -4.05 -12.15 2.87
N PHE A 97 -3.87 -11.17 1.99
CA PHE A 97 -4.47 -11.11 0.65
C PHE A 97 -4.28 -12.39 -0.18
N ILE A 98 -5.28 -12.80 -0.94
CA ILE A 98 -5.25 -13.94 -1.84
C ILE A 98 -5.22 -13.42 -3.27
N ILE A 99 -4.23 -13.86 -4.05
CA ILE A 99 -4.11 -13.54 -5.46
C ILE A 99 -5.01 -14.48 -6.25
N GLN A 100 -6.10 -13.96 -6.81
CA GLN A 100 -7.04 -14.71 -7.63
C GLN A 100 -6.55 -14.80 -9.07
N LYS A 101 -6.06 -13.68 -9.61
CA LYS A 101 -5.44 -13.58 -10.94
C LYS A 101 -4.29 -12.60 -10.91
N PHE A 102 -3.30 -12.88 -11.75
CA PHE A 102 -2.13 -12.06 -11.93
C PHE A 102 -1.71 -12.11 -13.39
N ASN A 103 -1.57 -10.97 -14.03
CA ASN A 103 -1.16 -10.86 -15.42
C ASN A 103 -0.10 -9.78 -15.58
N VAL A 104 0.98 -10.11 -16.31
CA VAL A 104 2.13 -9.22 -16.48
C VAL A 104 2.41 -9.05 -17.95
N LYS A 105 2.32 -7.80 -18.40
CA LYS A 105 2.70 -7.40 -19.75
C LYS A 105 3.89 -6.47 -19.67
N LEU A 106 5.09 -7.04 -19.54
CA LEU A 106 6.33 -6.27 -19.46
C LEU A 106 6.55 -5.35 -20.66
N ASN A 107 6.13 -5.77 -21.86
CA ASN A 107 6.24 -4.96 -23.09
C ASN A 107 5.36 -3.72 -23.05
N GLU A 108 4.20 -3.81 -22.41
CA GLU A 108 3.26 -2.70 -22.20
C GLU A 108 3.54 -1.95 -20.89
N ASN A 109 4.53 -2.38 -20.09
CA ASN A 109 4.80 -1.88 -18.74
C ASN A 109 3.57 -1.89 -17.83
N LYS A 110 2.71 -2.91 -18.01
CA LYS A 110 1.43 -3.06 -17.35
C LYS A 110 1.41 -4.34 -16.51
N ILE A 111 0.88 -4.25 -15.30
CA ILE A 111 0.68 -5.38 -14.40
C ILE A 111 -0.74 -5.30 -13.85
N LYS A 112 -1.51 -6.39 -13.97
CA LYS A 112 -2.87 -6.47 -13.44
C LYS A 112 -2.95 -7.50 -12.33
N PHE A 113 -3.59 -7.12 -11.22
CA PHE A 113 -3.88 -7.98 -10.10
C PHE A 113 -5.37 -8.07 -9.85
N ASP A 114 -5.79 -9.25 -9.41
CA ASP A 114 -7.10 -9.53 -8.85
C ASP A 114 -6.85 -10.13 -7.48
N LEU A 115 -7.10 -9.33 -6.45
CA LEU A 115 -6.80 -9.63 -5.06
C LEU A 115 -8.08 -9.74 -4.26
N SER A 116 -8.11 -10.65 -3.30
CA SER A 116 -9.18 -10.74 -2.30
C SER A 116 -8.58 -10.69 -0.91
N PHE A 117 -9.28 -10.06 0.02
CA PHE A 117 -8.88 -9.89 1.40
C PHE A 117 -9.95 -10.52 2.27
N PRO A 118 -9.66 -11.67 2.91
CA PRO A 118 -10.64 -12.34 3.77
C PRO A 118 -11.10 -11.45 4.93
N HIS A 119 -10.17 -10.65 5.46
CA HIS A 119 -10.41 -9.74 6.56
C HIS A 119 -9.36 -8.63 6.54
N ILE A 120 -9.81 -7.39 6.74
CA ILE A 120 -8.98 -6.22 7.05
C ILE A 120 -9.61 -5.57 8.28
N ARG A 121 -8.80 -5.19 9.28
CA ARG A 121 -9.24 -4.32 10.38
C ARG A 121 -8.51 -3.00 10.32
N ILE A 122 -9.24 -1.91 10.49
CA ILE A 122 -8.72 -0.55 10.43
C ILE A 122 -9.00 0.12 11.76
N LYS A 123 -7.96 0.67 12.38
CA LYS A 123 -8.07 1.58 13.52
C LYS A 123 -7.50 2.94 13.14
N ALA A 124 -8.11 4.01 13.60
CA ALA A 124 -7.62 5.36 13.35
C ALA A 124 -8.19 6.35 14.37
N ARG A 125 -7.66 7.57 14.39
CA ARG A 125 -8.37 8.73 14.90
C ARG A 125 -9.03 9.45 13.73
N TYR A 126 -10.35 9.58 13.76
CA TYR A 126 -11.10 10.22 12.69
C TYR A 126 -11.49 11.66 13.04
N PHE A 127 -11.66 12.45 12.00
CA PHE A 127 -12.40 13.71 11.97
C PHE A 127 -13.29 13.67 10.72
N ILE A 128 -14.60 13.82 10.89
CA ILE A 128 -15.56 13.85 9.79
C ILE A 128 -16.37 15.12 9.93
N PHE A 129 -16.51 15.85 8.84
CA PHE A 129 -17.33 17.04 8.74
C PHE A 129 -18.08 17.05 7.41
N GLY A 130 -19.38 17.32 7.46
CA GLY A 130 -20.19 17.56 6.27
C GLY A 130 -21.35 16.60 6.08
N LYS A 131 -21.85 16.59 4.84
CA LYS A 131 -23.02 15.80 4.45
C LYS A 131 -22.66 14.72 3.46
N VAL A 132 -22.98 13.46 3.80
CA VAL A 132 -22.87 12.30 2.90
C VAL A 132 -24.21 11.58 2.89
N MET A 133 -24.73 11.25 1.70
CA MET A 133 -26.14 10.86 1.53
C MET A 133 -27.12 11.83 2.24
N PHE A 134 -27.82 11.34 3.28
CA PHE A 134 -28.75 12.10 4.12
C PHE A 134 -28.19 12.37 5.53
N PHE A 135 -26.97 11.93 5.82
CA PHE A 135 -26.30 12.14 7.10
C PHE A 135 -25.61 13.50 7.13
N ASN A 136 -25.80 14.26 8.19
CA ASN A 136 -24.98 15.41 8.52
C ASN A 136 -24.08 15.02 9.70
N LEU A 137 -22.79 14.92 9.46
CA LEU A 137 -21.80 14.45 10.43
C LEU A 137 -20.85 15.59 10.79
N ASP A 138 -20.62 15.76 12.09
CA ASP A 138 -19.60 16.64 12.65
C ASP A 138 -19.07 15.93 13.90
N GLY A 139 -18.04 15.10 13.71
CA GLY A 139 -17.60 14.15 14.71
C GLY A 139 -16.10 13.94 14.64
N SER A 140 -15.52 13.68 15.81
CA SER A 140 -14.10 13.31 15.91
C SER A 140 -13.87 12.40 17.10
N GLY A 141 -13.05 11.38 16.92
CA GLY A 141 -12.84 10.36 17.94
C GLY A 141 -12.03 9.18 17.43
N PRO A 142 -11.94 8.10 18.21
CA PRO A 142 -11.39 6.84 17.73
C PRO A 142 -12.37 6.13 16.79
N ALA A 143 -11.85 5.57 15.71
CA ALA A 143 -12.55 4.67 14.81
C ALA A 143 -11.92 3.27 14.88
N ASP A 144 -12.77 2.24 14.86
CA ASP A 144 -12.36 0.83 14.74
C ASP A 144 -13.38 0.13 13.86
N GLY A 145 -12.93 -0.56 12.84
CA GLY A 145 -13.82 -1.30 11.96
C GLY A 145 -13.09 -2.37 11.19
N ASN A 146 -13.87 -3.19 10.50
CA ASN A 146 -13.35 -4.24 9.65
C ASN A 146 -14.10 -4.29 8.33
N ILE A 147 -13.43 -4.87 7.35
CA ILE A 147 -14.00 -5.23 6.07
C ILE A 147 -13.68 -6.70 5.84
N SER A 148 -14.71 -7.52 5.66
CA SER A 148 -14.55 -8.94 5.36
C SER A 148 -14.93 -9.22 3.91
N ASP A 149 -14.29 -10.21 3.30
CA ASP A 149 -14.58 -10.67 1.93
C ASP A 149 -14.44 -9.58 0.85
N CYS A 150 -13.52 -8.62 1.01
CA CYS A 150 -13.27 -7.57 0.02
C CYS A 150 -12.49 -8.12 -1.18
N ARG A 151 -12.76 -7.62 -2.39
CA ARG A 151 -12.01 -7.94 -3.61
C ARG A 151 -11.67 -6.67 -4.37
N VAL A 152 -10.45 -6.60 -4.90
CA VAL A 152 -9.93 -5.46 -5.65
C VAL A 152 -9.27 -5.97 -6.94
N ILE A 153 -9.69 -5.41 -8.07
CA ILE A 153 -9.03 -5.58 -9.36
C ILE A 153 -8.30 -4.27 -9.66
N ALA A 154 -6.98 -4.33 -9.83
CA ALA A 154 -6.17 -3.15 -10.05
C ALA A 154 -5.18 -3.35 -11.19
N THR A 155 -4.95 -2.28 -11.94
CA THR A 155 -3.97 -2.21 -13.02
C THR A 155 -2.89 -1.19 -12.67
N MET A 156 -1.64 -1.64 -12.59
CA MET A 156 -0.47 -0.77 -12.45
C MET A 156 0.09 -0.45 -13.83
N ASN A 157 0.32 0.84 -14.08
CA ASN A 157 0.97 1.31 -15.29
C ASN A 157 2.30 1.97 -14.94
N GLY A 158 3.27 1.87 -15.85
CA GLY A 158 4.58 2.48 -15.65
C GLY A 158 5.27 2.86 -16.96
N GLN A 159 6.38 3.56 -16.80
CA GLN A 159 7.24 4.00 -17.88
C GLN A 159 8.69 3.61 -17.61
N ARG A 160 9.40 3.20 -18.65
CA ARG A 160 10.81 2.84 -18.57
C ARG A 160 11.66 4.10 -18.56
N TYR A 161 12.71 4.10 -17.75
CA TYR A 161 13.72 5.16 -17.75
C TYR A 161 15.11 4.55 -17.51
N TYR A 162 16.14 5.27 -17.93
CA TYR A 162 17.53 4.86 -17.73
C TYR A 162 18.17 5.65 -16.60
N GLN A 163 18.94 4.97 -15.76
CA GLN A 163 19.77 5.56 -14.73
C GLN A 163 21.03 4.73 -14.57
N GLN A 164 22.22 5.35 -14.70
CA GLN A 164 23.51 4.67 -14.58
C GLN A 164 23.60 3.41 -15.48
N ASP A 165 23.23 3.55 -16.75
CA ASP A 165 23.21 2.50 -17.78
C ASP A 165 22.32 1.28 -17.47
N LYS A 166 21.48 1.37 -16.43
CA LYS A 166 20.47 0.37 -16.09
C LYS A 166 19.08 0.90 -16.41
N GLN A 167 18.22 0.04 -16.94
CA GLN A 167 16.82 0.36 -17.22
C GLN A 167 15.96 0.06 -15.98
N TYR A 168 15.15 1.02 -15.56
CA TYR A 168 14.23 0.91 -14.43
C TYR A 168 12.79 1.09 -14.89
N LEU A 169 11.85 0.72 -14.03
CA LEU A 169 10.42 0.98 -14.22
C LEU A 169 9.98 2.05 -13.22
N LYS A 170 9.46 3.17 -13.70
CA LYS A 170 8.76 4.16 -12.88
C LYS A 170 7.28 3.87 -12.99
N LEU A 171 6.65 3.42 -11.90
CA LEU A 171 5.19 3.33 -11.88
C LEU A 171 4.61 4.75 -11.96
N THR A 172 3.64 4.93 -12.84
CA THR A 172 2.98 6.21 -13.09
C THR A 172 1.64 6.29 -12.38
N GLU A 173 0.92 5.18 -12.29
CA GLU A 173 -0.41 5.11 -11.68
C GLU A 173 -0.74 3.66 -11.27
N ILE A 174 -1.64 3.54 -10.30
CA ILE A 174 -2.38 2.31 -10.01
C ILE A 174 -3.86 2.66 -10.10
N VAL A 175 -4.52 2.10 -11.11
CA VAL A 175 -5.96 2.26 -11.33
C VAL A 175 -6.67 1.11 -10.66
N ILE A 176 -7.65 1.41 -9.79
CA ILE A 176 -8.59 0.41 -9.30
C ILE A 176 -9.63 0.23 -10.40
N ASP A 177 -9.57 -0.89 -11.11
CA ASP A 177 -10.50 -1.19 -12.21
C ASP A 177 -11.89 -1.57 -11.66
N ASP A 178 -11.91 -2.22 -10.49
CA ASP A 178 -13.11 -2.63 -9.78
C ASP A 178 -12.78 -2.91 -8.30
N ILE A 179 -13.74 -2.61 -7.42
CA ILE A 179 -13.65 -2.94 -5.99
C ILE A 179 -15.02 -3.41 -5.48
N ASP A 180 -15.03 -4.60 -4.92
CA ASP A 180 -16.11 -5.12 -4.09
C ASP A 180 -15.72 -4.90 -2.63
N PHE A 181 -16.45 -4.03 -1.94
CA PHE A 181 -16.20 -3.69 -0.54
C PHE A 181 -16.60 -4.81 0.43
N GLY A 182 -17.27 -5.88 -0.02
CA GLY A 182 -17.62 -7.01 0.83
C GLY A 182 -18.55 -6.62 1.97
N LYS A 183 -18.16 -6.96 3.21
CA LYS A 183 -18.94 -6.75 4.45
C LYS A 183 -18.22 -5.77 5.38
N PRO A 184 -18.38 -4.46 5.16
CA PRO A 184 -17.84 -3.44 6.05
C PRO A 184 -18.64 -3.35 7.36
N ASN A 185 -17.94 -3.11 8.47
CA ASN A 185 -18.54 -2.75 9.75
C ASN A 185 -17.60 -1.79 10.48
N PHE A 186 -18.07 -0.59 10.79
CA PHE A 186 -17.28 0.46 11.42
C PHE A 186 -17.95 0.99 12.68
N LYS A 187 -17.14 1.28 13.69
CA LYS A 187 -17.54 2.00 14.89
C LYS A 187 -16.77 3.31 14.99
N PHE A 188 -17.50 4.41 14.99
CA PHE A 188 -17.02 5.76 15.23
C PHE A 188 -17.44 6.17 16.64
N ALA A 189 -16.49 6.20 17.57
CA ALA A 189 -16.73 6.66 18.93
C ALA A 189 -16.77 8.18 18.99
N ASP A 190 -17.54 8.73 19.95
CA ASP A 190 -17.66 10.16 20.18
C ASP A 190 -18.21 10.98 18.99
N LEU A 191 -19.02 10.35 18.11
CA LEU A 191 -19.77 11.07 17.06
C LEU A 191 -20.60 12.21 17.63
N PHE A 192 -21.28 11.97 18.75
CA PHE A 192 -22.04 12.98 19.49
C PHE A 192 -21.52 13.06 20.92
N ARG A 193 -20.72 14.11 21.21
CA ARG A 193 -20.12 14.32 22.53
C ARG A 193 -21.20 14.31 23.62
N ASN A 194 -20.96 13.53 24.68
CA ASN A 194 -21.87 13.33 25.82
C ASN A 194 -23.22 12.69 25.49
N ASN A 195 -23.40 12.11 24.30
CA ASN A 195 -24.61 11.37 23.95
C ASN A 195 -24.24 9.97 23.37
N PRO A 196 -23.89 9.00 24.23
CA PRO A 196 -23.51 7.66 23.80
C PRO A 196 -24.67 6.92 23.13
N GLU A 197 -25.91 7.13 23.57
CA GLU A 197 -27.10 6.51 22.97
C GLU A 197 -27.27 6.96 21.51
N LEU A 198 -27.18 8.27 21.25
CA LEU A 198 -27.24 8.78 19.88
C LEU A 198 -26.05 8.32 19.04
N THR A 199 -24.85 8.24 19.64
CA THR A 199 -23.67 7.69 18.96
C THR A 199 -23.89 6.24 18.53
N ASP A 200 -24.43 5.38 19.41
CA ASP A 200 -24.70 3.98 19.08
C ASP A 200 -25.81 3.83 18.03
N GLN A 201 -26.89 4.62 18.14
CA GLN A 201 -27.96 4.64 17.14
C GLN A 201 -27.45 5.08 15.77
N THR A 202 -26.64 6.15 15.70
CA THR A 202 -26.05 6.62 14.44
C THR A 202 -25.08 5.60 13.86
N ASN A 203 -24.23 4.96 14.67
CA ASN A 203 -23.37 3.88 14.18
C ASN A 203 -24.17 2.72 13.58
N LYS A 204 -25.29 2.35 14.20
CA LYS A 204 -26.17 1.31 13.65
C LYS A 204 -26.71 1.72 12.27
N ILE A 205 -27.24 2.93 12.14
CA ILE A 205 -27.79 3.42 10.87
C ILE A 205 -26.68 3.55 9.80
N LEU A 206 -25.49 4.04 10.16
CA LEU A 206 -24.34 4.11 9.25
C LEU A 206 -23.97 2.71 8.73
N ASN A 207 -23.90 1.70 9.59
CA ASN A 207 -23.58 0.33 9.18
C ASN A 207 -24.68 -0.31 8.34
N GLU A 208 -25.96 -0.03 8.62
CA GLU A 208 -27.10 -0.50 7.82
C GLU A 208 -27.09 0.09 6.40
N ASN A 209 -26.48 1.27 6.20
CA ASN A 209 -26.38 1.97 4.90
C ASN A 209 -24.93 2.02 4.38
N MET A 210 -24.04 1.17 4.92
CA MET A 210 -22.62 1.21 4.59
C MET A 210 -22.32 0.86 3.13
N PRO A 211 -23.01 -0.11 2.49
CA PRO A 211 -22.83 -0.35 1.06
C PRO A 211 -23.09 0.91 0.23
N GLU A 212 -24.19 1.61 0.47
CA GLU A 212 -24.54 2.84 -0.24
C GLU A 212 -23.55 3.98 0.04
N LEU A 213 -23.06 4.10 1.29
CA LEU A 213 -22.00 5.07 1.65
C LEU A 213 -20.73 4.82 0.84
N LEU A 214 -20.30 3.56 0.75
CA LEU A 214 -19.08 3.21 0.03
C LEU A 214 -19.25 3.38 -1.48
N GLU A 215 -20.44 3.14 -2.04
CA GLU A 215 -20.74 3.45 -3.44
C GLU A 215 -20.69 4.95 -3.74
N GLU A 216 -21.26 5.81 -2.87
CA GLU A 216 -21.18 7.27 -3.03
C GLU A 216 -19.72 7.77 -2.97
N LEU A 217 -18.92 7.18 -2.08
CA LEU A 217 -17.52 7.55 -1.87
C LEU A 217 -16.54 6.82 -2.80
N ARG A 218 -17.02 5.89 -3.62
CA ARG A 218 -16.20 4.95 -4.42
C ARG A 218 -15.09 5.63 -5.21
N PRO A 219 -15.34 6.71 -5.99
CA PRO A 219 -14.27 7.33 -6.79
C PRO A 219 -13.11 7.86 -5.94
N THR A 220 -13.42 8.52 -4.82
CA THR A 220 -12.41 9.05 -3.90
C THR A 220 -11.67 7.92 -3.17
N LEU A 221 -12.38 6.85 -2.80
CA LEU A 221 -11.78 5.67 -2.18
C LEU A 221 -10.81 4.96 -3.15
N GLU A 222 -11.24 4.71 -4.38
CA GLU A 222 -10.41 4.10 -5.43
C GLU A 222 -9.13 4.91 -5.68
N GLN A 223 -9.26 6.23 -5.82
CA GLN A 223 -8.11 7.13 -5.97
C GLN A 223 -7.17 7.09 -4.77
N THR A 224 -7.71 7.15 -3.55
CA THR A 224 -6.92 7.15 -2.31
C THR A 224 -6.18 5.83 -2.12
N ILE A 225 -6.84 4.71 -2.37
CA ILE A 225 -6.24 3.37 -2.33
C ILE A 225 -5.15 3.26 -3.40
N GLY A 226 -5.44 3.63 -4.64
CA GLY A 226 -4.47 3.59 -5.75
C GLY A 226 -3.20 4.39 -5.45
N ASN A 227 -3.34 5.62 -4.97
CA ASN A 227 -2.20 6.48 -4.59
C ASN A 227 -1.40 5.89 -3.43
N THR A 228 -2.08 5.41 -2.39
CA THR A 228 -1.45 4.79 -1.23
C THR A 228 -0.62 3.57 -1.62
N VAL A 229 -1.18 2.68 -2.46
CA VAL A 229 -0.47 1.48 -2.94
C VAL A 229 0.68 1.87 -3.86
N LEU A 230 0.50 2.87 -4.73
CA LEU A 230 1.53 3.36 -5.64
C LEU A 230 2.79 3.80 -4.90
N GLU A 231 2.65 4.51 -3.77
CA GLU A 231 3.78 4.96 -2.96
C GLU A 231 4.62 3.82 -2.38
N PHE A 232 4.00 2.69 -2.06
CA PHE A 232 4.70 1.52 -1.53
C PHE A 232 5.36 0.72 -2.64
N ILE A 233 4.59 0.38 -3.69
CA ILE A 233 5.08 -0.50 -4.76
C ILE A 233 6.12 0.21 -5.63
N SER A 234 6.02 1.53 -5.81
CA SER A 234 7.03 2.31 -6.56
C SER A 234 8.43 2.18 -5.98
N ARG A 235 8.57 1.93 -4.66
CA ARG A 235 9.87 1.75 -4.01
C ARG A 235 10.59 0.50 -4.51
N VAL A 236 9.87 -0.56 -4.86
CA VAL A 236 10.43 -1.80 -5.40
C VAL A 236 11.08 -1.52 -6.76
N PHE A 237 10.31 -0.93 -7.67
CA PHE A 237 10.70 -0.72 -9.07
C PHE A 237 11.72 0.43 -9.28
N THR A 238 11.81 1.35 -8.32
CA THR A 238 12.87 2.37 -8.29
C THR A 238 14.14 1.90 -7.60
N ARG A 239 14.08 0.81 -6.80
CA ARG A 239 15.25 0.30 -6.08
C ARG A 239 16.12 -0.59 -6.95
N PHE A 240 15.50 -1.46 -7.75
CA PHE A 240 16.14 -2.49 -8.58
C PHE A 240 15.83 -2.26 -10.06
N SER A 241 16.80 -2.53 -10.93
CA SER A 241 16.61 -2.45 -12.38
C SER A 241 15.68 -3.54 -12.89
N LEU A 242 15.14 -3.36 -14.09
CA LEU A 242 14.34 -4.39 -14.76
C LEU A 242 15.11 -5.70 -14.96
N GLU A 243 16.42 -5.63 -15.21
CA GLU A 243 17.27 -6.83 -15.34
C GLU A 243 17.50 -7.54 -14.01
N GLU A 244 17.51 -6.80 -12.90
CA GLU A 244 17.65 -7.36 -11.55
C GLU A 244 16.35 -8.04 -11.09
N LEU A 245 15.20 -7.43 -11.41
CA LEU A 245 13.85 -7.93 -11.08
C LEU A 245 13.41 -9.06 -12.01
N PHE A 246 13.66 -8.89 -13.30
CA PHE A 246 13.24 -9.78 -14.39
C PHE A 246 14.46 -10.03 -15.30
N PRO A 247 15.40 -10.90 -14.93
CA PRO A 247 16.53 -11.24 -15.80
C PRO A 247 16.06 -11.78 -17.16
N LYS A 248 16.90 -11.67 -18.19
CA LYS A 248 16.63 -12.30 -19.50
C LYS A 248 16.85 -13.80 -19.44
#